data_AF-A0A966LHI3-F1
#
_entry.id   AF-A0A966LHI3-F1
#
_cell.length_a   1.000
_cell.length_b   1.000
_cell.length_c   1.000
_cell.angle_alpha   90.00
_cell.angle_beta   90.00
_cell.angle_gamma   90.00
#
_symmetry.space_group_name_H-M   'P 1'
#
loop_
_entity.id
_entity.type
_entity.pdbx_description
1 polymer ?
#
loop_
_entity_poly.entity_id
_entity_poly.type
_entity_poly.pdbx_seq_one_letter_code
_entity_poly.pdbx_strand_id
1 'polypeptide(L)' 'MEKILLTEKEAYVAMQLFVENVWSMTNDEGLAIMLSSMNILNDGSTADPAYWEDWQDCINKVVAGRKPATG' A
#
# COMPACT_ATOMS: atom_id res chain seq x y z
N MET A 1 3.70 -3.96 23.18
CA MET A 1 2.85 -3.54 22.04
C MET A 1 2.16 -4.77 21.51
N GLU A 2 0.88 -4.64 21.20
CA GLU A 2 0.12 -5.70 20.55
C GLU A 2 0.61 -5.89 19.11
N LYS A 3 0.69 -7.14 18.65
CA LYS A 3 1.14 -7.47 17.29
C LYS A 3 -0.09 -7.57 16.40
N ILE A 4 -0.22 -6.62 15.47
CA ILE A 4 -1.27 -6.66 14.44
C ILE A 4 -0.70 -7.37 13.21
N LEU A 5 -1.41 -8.40 12.75
CA LEU A 5 -1.13 -9.10 11.49
C LEU A 5 -2.14 -8.63 10.45
N LEU A 6 -1.65 -8.07 9.35
CA LEU A 6 -2.45 -7.64 8.21
C LEU A 6 -2.11 -8.55 7.02
N THR A 7 -3.13 -8.86 6.21
CA THR A 7 -2.93 -9.38 4.86
C THR A 7 -2.29 -8.31 3.97
N GLU A 8 -1.73 -8.72 2.82
CA GLU A 8 -1.15 -7.78 1.84
C GLU A 8 -2.15 -6.70 1.44
N LYS A 9 -3.43 -7.08 1.26
CA LYS A 9 -4.51 -6.18 0.87
C LYS A 9 -4.92 -5.24 2.00
N GLU A 10 -5.03 -5.72 3.24
CA GLU A 10 -5.34 -4.85 4.38
C GLU A 10 -4.23 -3.81 4.62
N ALA A 11 -2.97 -4.22 4.45
CA ALA A 11 -1.85 -3.30 4.55
C ALA A 11 -1.83 -2.28 3.39
N TYR A 12 -2.25 -2.67 2.18
CA TYR A 12 -2.44 -1.75 1.05
C TYR A 12 -3.52 -0.70 1.36
N VAL A 13 -4.68 -1.13 1.88
CA VAL A 13 -5.78 -0.24 2.28
C VAL A 13 -5.33 0.71 3.40
N ALA A 14 -4.59 0.21 4.39
CA ALA A 14 -4.03 1.06 5.44
C ALA A 14 -3.09 2.14 4.88
N MET A 15 -2.26 1.79 3.88
CA MET A 15 -1.39 2.74 3.19
C MET A 15 -2.18 3.77 2.38
N GLN A 16 -3.22 3.34 1.65
CA GLN A 16 -4.13 4.23 0.93
C GLN A 16 -4.80 5.26 1.85
N LEU A 17 -5.37 4.82 2.97
CA LEU A 17 -6.01 5.70 3.97
C LEU A 17 -5.02 6.71 4.56
N PHE A 18 -3.77 6.29 4.78
CA PHE A 18 -2.74 7.20 5.24
C PHE A 18 -2.44 8.29 4.21
N VAL A 19 -2.30 7.93 2.94
CA VAL A 19 -2.08 8.87 1.83
C VAL A 19 -3.27 9.81 1.65
N GLU A 20 -4.50 9.29 1.74
CA GLU A 20 -5.73 10.08 1.68
C GLU A 20 -5.78 11.13 2.79
N ASN A 21 -5.40 10.75 4.03
CA ASN A 21 -5.32 11.69 5.12
C ASN A 21 -4.29 12.80 4.86
N VAL A 22 -3.12 12.46 4.30
CA VAL A 22 -2.11 13.47 3.91
C VAL A 22 -2.66 14.39 2.82
N TRP A 23 -3.27 13.83 1.77
CA TRP A 23 -3.89 14.60 0.69
C TRP A 23 -4.94 15.56 1.23
N SER A 24 -5.78 15.14 2.17
CA SER A 24 -6.81 15.99 2.78
C SER A 24 -6.24 17.24 3.48
N MET A 25 -5.00 17.18 3.95
CA MET A 25 -4.32 18.28 4.63
C MET A 25 -3.52 19.18 3.66
N THR A 26 -2.98 18.62 2.59
CA THR A 26 -2.08 19.33 1.67
C THR A 26 -2.76 19.82 0.40
N ASN A 27 -3.86 19.16 0.01
CA ASN A 27 -4.52 19.30 -1.28
C ASN A 27 -3.57 19.12 -2.48
N ASP A 28 -2.55 18.26 -2.32
CA ASP A 28 -1.54 17.98 -3.34
C ASP A 28 -2.14 17.18 -4.51
N GLU A 29 -2.03 17.72 -5.73
CA GLU A 29 -2.59 17.08 -6.93
C GLU A 29 -1.92 15.74 -7.27
N GLY A 30 -0.62 15.61 -6.99
CA GLY A 30 0.10 14.36 -7.19
C GLY A 30 -0.44 13.23 -6.32
N LEU A 31 -0.77 13.54 -5.06
CA LEU A 31 -1.43 12.58 -4.16
C LEU A 31 -2.85 12.23 -4.64
N ALA A 32 -3.61 13.19 -5.17
CA ALA A 32 -4.93 12.91 -5.76
C ALA A 32 -4.83 11.92 -6.93
N ILE A 33 -3.86 12.13 -7.83
CA ILE A 33 -3.61 11.24 -8.98
C ILE A 33 -3.20 9.85 -8.50
N MET A 34 -2.29 9.76 -7.53
CA MET A 34 -1.86 8.49 -6.93
C MET A 34 -3.04 7.73 -6.32
N LEU A 35 -3.89 8.41 -5.52
CA LEU A 35 -5.06 7.79 -4.91
C LEU A 35 -6.06 7.26 -5.94
N SER A 36 -6.22 7.97 -7.06
CA SER A 36 -7.04 7.51 -8.19
C SER A 36 -6.52 6.19 -8.77
N SER A 37 -5.21 6.08 -9.02
CA SER A 37 -4.57 4.84 -9.50
C SER A 37 -4.65 3.70 -8.48
N MET A 38 -4.57 4.02 -7.19
CA MET A 38 -4.65 3.04 -6.11
C MET A 38 -6.06 2.53 -5.81
N ASN A 39 -7.10 3.17 -6.35
CA ASN A 39 -8.48 2.89 -5.98
C ASN A 39 -8.84 1.40 -6.18
N ILE A 40 -9.50 0.78 -5.19
CA ILE A 40 -9.93 -0.62 -5.31
C ILE A 40 -11.29 -0.66 -6.00
N LEU A 41 -11.37 -1.37 -7.12
CA LEU A 41 -12.57 -1.56 -7.92
C LEU A 41 -13.50 -2.60 -7.30
N ASN A 42 -14.73 -2.69 -7.81
CA ASN A 42 -15.77 -3.61 -7.32
C ASN A 42 -15.38 -5.10 -7.45
N ASP A 43 -14.50 -5.42 -8.40
CA ASP A 43 -13.96 -6.77 -8.58
C ASP A 43 -12.80 -7.09 -7.62
N GLY A 44 -12.38 -6.11 -6.81
CA GLY A 44 -11.32 -6.24 -5.83
C GLY A 44 -9.91 -5.99 -6.34
N SER A 45 -9.73 -5.65 -7.62
CA SER A 45 -8.47 -5.19 -8.22
C SER A 45 -8.21 -3.70 -7.96
N THR A 46 -6.98 -3.24 -8.17
CA THR A 46 -6.65 -1.81 -8.18
C THR A 46 -6.97 -1.19 -9.55
N ALA A 47 -7.30 0.10 -9.57
CA ALA A 47 -7.59 0.82 -10.80
C ALA A 47 -6.41 0.81 -11.78
N ASP A 48 -5.19 0.86 -11.25
CA ASP A 48 -3.96 0.54 -11.97
C ASP A 48 -3.31 -0.73 -11.39
N PRO A 49 -3.25 -1.83 -12.16
CA PRO A 49 -2.62 -3.08 -11.71
C PRO A 49 -1.14 -2.93 -11.33
N ALA A 50 -0.40 -1.98 -11.92
CA ALA A 50 1.01 -1.79 -11.63
C ALA A 50 1.25 -1.39 -10.17
N TYR A 51 0.32 -0.63 -9.57
CA TYR A 51 0.39 -0.25 -8.16
C TYR A 51 0.25 -1.44 -7.21
N TRP A 52 -0.48 -2.48 -7.61
CA TRP A 52 -0.57 -3.70 -6.83
C TRP A 52 0.73 -4.50 -6.90
N GLU A 53 1.33 -4.61 -8.09
CA GLU A 53 2.62 -5.28 -8.28
C GLU A 53 3.74 -4.57 -7.48
N ASP A 54 3.85 -3.25 -7.60
CA ASP A 54 4.80 -2.43 -6.84
C ASP A 54 4.62 -2.59 -5.32
N TRP A 55 3.38 -2.70 -4.87
CA TRP A 55 3.07 -2.94 -3.47
C TRP A 55 3.55 -4.32 -2.98
N GLN A 56 3.31 -5.36 -3.78
CA GLN A 56 3.78 -6.71 -3.45
C GLN A 56 5.32 -6.75 -3.38
N ASP A 57 6.00 -6.03 -4.26
CA ASP A 57 7.45 -5.88 -4.22
C ASP A 57 7.94 -5.18 -2.94
N CYS A 58 7.24 -4.13 -2.49
CA CYS A 58 7.50 -3.48 -1.21
C CYS A 58 7.35 -4.45 -0.03
N ILE A 59 6.27 -5.25 0.00
CA ILE A 59 6.06 -6.27 1.03
C ILE A 59 7.19 -7.30 1.01
N ASN A 60 7.54 -7.81 -0.17
CA ASN A 60 8.59 -8.80 -0.35
C ASN A 60 9.94 -8.31 0.16
N LYS A 61 10.30 -7.05 -0.09
CA LYS A 61 11.52 -6.42 0.46
C LYS A 61 11.50 -6.39 1.98
N VAL A 62 10.39 -6.00 2.59
CA VAL A 62 10.24 -5.97 4.06
C VAL A 62 10.33 -7.38 4.65
N VAL A 63 9.67 -8.36 4.04
CA VAL A 63 9.67 -9.76 4.51
C VAL A 63 11.05 -10.40 4.33
N ALA A 64 11.73 -10.14 3.21
CA ALA A 64 13.09 -10.61 2.98
C ALA A 64 14.06 -10.03 4.01
N GLY A 65 13.96 -8.73 4.32
CA GLY A 65 14.77 -8.09 5.37
C GLY A 65 14.47 -8.59 6.80
N ARG A 66 13.34 -9.24 7.03
CA ARG A 66 13.01 -9.91 8.30
C ARG A 66 13.67 -11.29 8.42
N LYS A 67 14.07 -11.94 7.32
CA LYS A 67 14.84 -13.19 7.42
C LYS A 67 16.23 -12.84 7.96
N PRO A 68 16.69 -13.47 9.06
CA PRO A 68 18.06 -13.28 9.51
C PRO A 68 19.00 -13.69 8.38
N ALA A 69 20.09 -12.94 8.19
CA ALA A 69 21.17 -13.31 7.29
C ALA A 69 21.76 -14.64 7.79
N THR A 70 21.24 -15.76 7.31
CA THR A 70 21.87 -17.07 7.49
C THR A 70 22.97 -17.16 6.44
N GLY A 71 24.15 -16.70 6.83
CA GLY A 71 25.44 -17.04 6.21
C GLY A 71 26.30 -17.73 7.25
#